data_AF-Q309A8-F1
#
_entry.id   AF-Q309A8-F1
#
_cell.length_a   1.000
_cell.length_b   1.000
_cell.length_c   1.000
_cell.angle_alpha   90.00
_cell.angle_beta   90.00
_cell.angle_gamma   90.00
#
_symmetry.space_group_name_H-M   'P 1'
#
loop_
_entity.id
_entity.type
_entity.pdbx_description
1 polymer ?
#
loop_
_entity_poly.entity_id
_entity_poly.type
_entity_poly.pdbx_seq_one_letter_code
_entity_poly.pdbx_strand_id
1 'polypeptide(L)' 'VESPKVLRVYSSILNQSEIKEDTSFFGVQEIIIHDQYEKAESGYEHCL' A
#
# COMPACT_ATOMS: atom_id res chain seq x y z
N VAL A 1 8.71 -18.72 -3.33
CA VAL A 1 8.20 -17.42 -3.81
C VAL A 1 7.25 -16.93 -2.75
N GLU A 2 7.64 -15.94 -1.95
CA GLU A 2 6.74 -15.34 -0.97
C GLU A 2 5.53 -14.77 -1.72
N SER A 3 4.32 -15.16 -1.31
CA SER A 3 3.11 -14.55 -1.84
C SER A 3 3.20 -13.04 -1.67
N PRO A 4 2.86 -12.22 -2.67
CA PRO A 4 2.72 -10.79 -2.45
C PRO A 4 1.79 -10.62 -1.24
N LYS A 5 2.27 -9.92 -0.21
CA LYS A 5 1.44 -9.57 0.96
C LYS A 5 0.13 -9.02 0.42
N VAL A 6 -1.00 -9.56 0.85
CA VAL A 6 -2.32 -9.08 0.41
C VAL A 6 -2.46 -7.62 0.85
N LEU A 7 -2.23 -6.69 -0.07
CA LEU A 7 -2.34 -5.26 0.21
C LEU A 7 -3.80 -4.83 0.17
N ARG A 8 -4.20 -4.02 1.16
CA ARG A 8 -5.52 -3.41 1.26
C ARG A 8 -5.34 -1.90 1.28
N VAL A 9 -6.03 -1.21 0.37
CA VAL A 9 -6.07 0.24 0.32
C VAL A 9 -7.42 0.71 0.86
N TYR A 10 -7.39 1.52 1.90
CA TYR A 10 -8.58 2.11 2.50
C TYR A 10 -8.64 3.59 2.12
N SER A 11 -9.80 4.05 1.64
CA SER A 11 -10.08 5.45 1.35
C SER A 11 -11.11 6.00 2.33
N SER A 12 -11.14 7.32 2.50
CA SER A 12 -12.21 8.02 3.25
C SER A 12 -12.33 7.60 4.72
N ILE A 13 -11.22 7.15 5.33
CA ILE A 13 -11.13 6.85 6.76
C ILE A 13 -10.43 8.02 7.44
N LEU A 14 -11.01 8.54 8.52
CA LEU A 14 -10.43 9.64 9.28
C LEU A 14 -9.36 9.13 10.24
N ASN A 15 -9.64 8.07 11.01
CA ASN A 15 -8.71 7.46 11.93
C ASN A 15 -8.51 5.98 11.63
N GLN A 16 -7.26 5.52 11.68
CA GLN A 16 -6.93 4.10 11.45
C GLN A 16 -7.60 3.15 12.45
N SER A 17 -7.92 3.63 13.66
CA SER A 17 -8.66 2.87 14.66
C SER A 17 -10.10 2.52 14.24
N GLU A 18 -10.63 3.17 13.20
CA GLU A 18 -11.95 2.89 12.64
C GLU A 18 -11.94 1.65 11.73
N ILE A 19 -10.76 1.18 11.31
CA ILE A 19 -10.61 -0.01 10.47
C ILE A 19 -10.95 -1.26 11.28
N LYS A 20 -11.94 -2.00 10.79
CA LYS A 20 -12.40 -3.28 11.33
C LYS A 20 -12.30 -4.37 10.26
N GLU A 21 -12.54 -5.61 10.65
CA GLU A 21 -12.44 -6.77 9.75
C GLU A 21 -13.39 -6.67 8.54
N ASP A 22 -14.55 -6.06 8.72
CA ASP A 22 -15.61 -5.87 7.73
C ASP A 22 -15.49 -4.56 6.94
N THR A 23 -14.46 -3.75 7.22
CA THR A 23 -14.28 -2.47 6.52
C THR A 23 -13.92 -2.73 5.06
N SER A 24 -14.68 -2.09 4.16
CA SER A 24 -14.45 -2.18 2.72
C SER A 24 -13.09 -1.61 2.32
N PHE A 25 -12.43 -2.27 1.38
CA PHE A 25 -11.10 -1.89 0.90
C PHE A 25 -10.96 -2.18 -0.59
N PHE A 26 -9.97 -1.54 -1.21
CA PHE A 26 -9.51 -1.87 -2.55
C PHE A 26 -8.32 -2.83 -2.46
N GLY A 27 -8.43 -3.98 -3.13
CA GLY A 27 -7.30 -4.90 -3.29
C GLY A 27 -6.36 -4.39 -4.38
N VAL A 28 -5.06 -4.55 -4.17
CA VAL A 28 -4.06 -4.20 -5.19
C VAL A 28 -3.97 -5.33 -6.21
N GLN A 29 -4.24 -5.02 -7.48
CA GLN A 29 -4.15 -5.98 -8.58
C GLN A 29 -2.71 -6.09 -9.12
N GLU A 30 -2.05 -4.95 -9.30
CA GLU A 30 -0.70 -4.85 -9.85
C GLU A 30 0.04 -3.70 -9.16
N ILE A 31 1.33 -3.88 -8.90
CA ILE A 31 2.22 -2.84 -8.41
C ILE A 31 3.22 -2.56 -9.53
N ILE A 32 3.18 -1.35 -10.08
CA ILE A 32 4.12 -0.92 -11.11
C ILE A 32 5.21 -0.09 -10.43
N ILE A 33 6.40 -0.66 -10.29
CA ILE A 33 7.57 0.03 -9.75
C ILE A 33 8.41 0.52 -10.94
N HIS A 34 8.77 1.80 -10.95
CA HIS A 34 9.56 2.38 -12.04
C HIS A 34 10.99 1.81 -12.04
N ASP A 35 11.55 1.49 -13.21
CA ASP A 35 12.87 0.85 -13.31
C ASP A 35 14.03 1.70 -12.75
N GLN A 36 13.85 3.02 -12.67
CA GLN A 36 14.82 3.95 -12.05
C GLN A 36 14.58 4.16 -10.56
N TYR A 37 13.62 3.43 -9.97
CA TYR A 37 13.39 3.48 -8.53
C TYR A 37 14.53 2.74 -7.82
N GLU A 38 15.46 3.50 -7.28
CA GLU A 38 16.44 3.01 -6.33
C GLU A 38 15.84 3.15 -4.93
N LYS A 39 15.78 2.04 -4.19
CA LYS A 39 15.35 2.04 -2.79
C LYS A 39 16.31 2.94 -2.00
N ALA A 40 15.81 4.03 -1.44
CA ALA A 40 16.65 4.92 -0.64
C ALA A 40 16.95 4.22 0.70
N GLU A 41 18.23 4.02 1.04
CA GLU A 41 18.61 3.47 2.36
C GLU A 41 18.16 4.37 3.52
N SER A 42 17.92 5.67 3.25
CA SER A 42 17.21 6.57 4.17
C SER A 42 16.61 7.79 3.44
N GLY A 43 15.30 8.00 3.56
CA GLY A 43 14.66 9.30 3.30
C GLY A 43 13.61 9.34 2.18
N TYR A 44 12.43 9.84 2.55
CA TYR A 44 11.24 10.24 1.77
C TYR A 44 11.12 9.71 0.33
N GLU A 45 10.56 8.51 0.21
CA GLU A 45 10.11 7.96 -1.06
C GLU A 45 8.73 8.55 -1.39
N HIS A 46 8.67 9.45 -2.37
CA HIS A 46 7.41 9.97 -2.91
C HIS A 46 6.77 8.88 -3.78
N CYS A 47 5.78 8.18 -3.25
CA CYS A 47 4.91 7.30 -4.03
C CYS A 47 3.70 8.10 -4.56
N LEU A 48 3.48 8.06 -5.88
CA LEU A 48 2.21 8.39 -6.53
C LEU A 48 1.35 7.12 -6.64
#